data_AF-A0AAW7Z7T5-F1
#
_entry.id   AF-A0AAW7Z7T5-F1
#
_cell.length_a   1.000
_cell.length_b   1.000
_cell.length_c   1.000
_cell.angle_alpha   90.00
_cell.angle_beta   90.00
_cell.angle_gamma   90.00
#
_symmetry.space_group_name_H-M   'P 1'
#
loop_
_entity.id
_entity.type
_entity.pdbx_description
1 polymer ?
#
loop_
_entity_poly.entity_id
_entity_poly.type
_entity_poly.pdbx_seq_one_letter_code
_entity_poly.pdbx_strand_id
1 'polypeptide(L)'
;MEQKLFCNRGFLIISNHFNAFRRFLARIMQQIIENKESLAVATVIEADQTNIQFIGKRLLITESQLAGELLESPLASAIQRHKQSMLNQKGAQVVEIKTNTGLVNILCECYHPVAKLLVLGGGHIAQPLVNIASLLQYEITVVDDRPAFANKQRFAAARLVICDSFQSALRQHKIDKGTSVVIVTRGHKHDLECLEAVLQFEPAYIGMIGSKRRVKMVKEHLIGKGYSPEVVNQVHMPIGIAIGAETPEEIAVSIAAQLVAAKNGVIGGKIALTSSRQQWEMLEQILKAKEQLLPVVLATIVRTKGSTPRKTGAKMLVLPDGTCIGTIGGGCGEAEVRREALMLFDSHGAKLHRVMMDAATAADEGMVCGGQMDVFIERLV
;
A
#
# COMPACT_ATOMS: atom_id res chain seq x y z
N MET A 1 34.91 -20.72 -49.66
CA MET A 1 34.99 -22.19 -49.70
C MET A 1 34.22 -22.68 -48.48
N GLU A 2 32.97 -23.08 -48.72
CA GLU A 2 32.02 -23.52 -47.70
C GLU A 2 32.44 -24.88 -47.12
N GLN A 3 32.18 -25.08 -45.82
CA GLN A 3 31.61 -26.36 -45.39
C GLN A 3 30.69 -26.14 -44.19
N LYS A 4 29.41 -26.46 -44.42
CA LYS A 4 28.31 -26.53 -43.46
C LYS A 4 28.48 -27.76 -42.55
N LEU A 5 28.19 -27.59 -41.27
CA LEU A 5 27.65 -28.65 -40.43
C LEU A 5 26.42 -28.07 -39.71
N PHE A 6 25.25 -28.54 -40.13
CA PHE A 6 23.96 -28.28 -39.50
C PHE A 6 23.79 -29.23 -38.31
N CYS A 7 23.43 -28.70 -37.14
CA CYS A 7 22.55 -29.40 -36.21
C CYS A 7 21.59 -28.37 -35.57
N ASN A 8 20.33 -28.79 -35.46
CA ASN A 8 19.13 -27.97 -35.42
C ASN A 8 18.75 -27.45 -34.03
N ARG A 9 18.20 -26.22 -34.02
CA ARG A 9 17.47 -25.53 -32.93
C ARG A 9 18.29 -24.98 -31.75
N GLY A 10 19.17 -24.03 -32.04
CA GLY A 10 19.55 -22.98 -31.11
C GLY A 10 19.04 -21.64 -31.62
N PHE A 11 17.95 -21.11 -31.05
CA PHE A 11 17.58 -19.71 -31.30
C PHE A 11 18.56 -18.82 -30.53
N LEU A 12 19.55 -18.32 -31.24
CA LEU A 12 20.41 -17.22 -30.82
C LEU A 12 19.70 -15.89 -31.10
N ILE A 13 18.68 -15.57 -30.31
CA ILE A 13 18.08 -14.23 -30.15
C ILE A 13 17.58 -14.28 -28.69
N ILE A 14 17.95 -13.45 -27.71
CA ILE A 14 17.77 -12.00 -27.66
C ILE A 14 18.51 -11.43 -26.42
N SER A 15 19.63 -10.71 -26.57
CA SER A 15 20.21 -9.91 -25.47
C SER A 15 19.62 -8.49 -25.40
N ASN A 16 19.08 -7.97 -26.50
CA ASN A 16 18.56 -6.60 -26.59
C ASN A 16 17.11 -6.41 -26.12
N HIS A 17 16.19 -7.37 -26.33
CA HIS A 17 14.83 -7.27 -25.77
C HIS A 17 14.78 -7.43 -24.25
N PHE A 18 15.70 -8.19 -23.64
CA PHE A 18 15.67 -8.38 -22.19
C PHE A 18 15.97 -7.06 -21.45
N ASN A 19 16.95 -6.30 -21.95
CA ASN A 19 17.25 -4.95 -21.46
C ASN A 19 16.18 -3.91 -21.83
N ALA A 20 15.48 -4.08 -22.96
CA ALA A 20 14.37 -3.20 -23.34
C ALA A 20 13.13 -3.45 -22.44
N PHE A 21 12.83 -4.72 -22.16
CA PHE A 21 11.72 -5.14 -21.31
C PHE A 21 11.92 -4.72 -19.85
N ARG A 22 13.14 -4.85 -19.31
CA ARG A 22 13.49 -4.34 -17.96
C ARG A 22 13.31 -2.83 -17.85
N ARG A 23 13.82 -2.08 -18.83
CA ARG A 23 13.64 -0.61 -18.89
C ARG A 23 12.17 -0.22 -19.08
N PHE A 24 11.40 -1.03 -19.81
CA PHE A 24 9.96 -0.82 -19.97
C PHE A 24 9.19 -1.01 -18.66
N LEU A 25 9.45 -2.10 -17.91
CA LEU A 25 8.84 -2.32 -16.59
C LEU A 25 9.24 -1.23 -15.59
N ALA A 26 10.52 -0.83 -15.55
CA ALA A 26 10.98 0.25 -14.69
C ALA A 26 10.27 1.58 -15.01
N ARG A 27 10.13 1.92 -16.30
CA ARG A 27 9.39 3.13 -16.73
C ARG A 27 7.92 3.09 -16.37
N ILE A 28 7.23 1.97 -16.60
CA ILE A 28 5.83 1.80 -16.23
C ILE A 28 5.67 1.99 -14.71
N MET A 29 6.54 1.36 -13.93
CA MET A 29 6.46 1.45 -12.47
C MET A 29 6.79 2.85 -11.98
N GLN A 30 7.76 3.53 -12.57
CA GLN A 30 8.04 4.92 -12.25
C GLN A 30 6.86 5.83 -12.59
N GLN A 31 6.23 5.64 -13.75
CA GLN A 31 5.03 6.38 -14.13
C GLN A 31 3.85 6.11 -13.17
N ILE A 32 3.69 4.87 -12.71
CA ILE A 32 2.67 4.51 -11.72
C ILE A 32 2.96 5.17 -10.36
N ILE A 33 4.23 5.17 -9.94
CA ILE A 33 4.67 5.83 -8.70
C ILE A 33 4.42 7.34 -8.78
N GLU A 34 4.80 7.97 -9.89
CA GLU A 34 4.62 9.40 -10.15
C GLU A 34 3.13 9.78 -10.23
N ASN A 35 2.34 9.00 -10.95
CA ASN A 35 0.89 9.22 -11.11
C ASN A 35 0.08 8.77 -9.89
N LYS A 36 0.72 8.06 -8.94
CA LYS A 36 0.07 7.42 -7.79
C LYS A 36 -1.16 6.63 -8.25
N GLU A 37 -0.97 5.69 -9.16
CA GLU A 37 -2.01 4.76 -9.60
C GLU A 37 -1.93 3.46 -8.79
N SER A 38 -3.06 2.75 -8.67
CA SER A 38 -3.06 1.41 -8.08
C SER A 38 -2.36 0.41 -9.00
N LEU A 39 -1.51 -0.42 -8.43
CA LEU A 39 -0.76 -1.48 -9.11
C LEU A 39 -0.95 -2.78 -8.36
N ALA A 40 -1.19 -3.86 -9.08
CA ALA A 40 -1.07 -5.21 -8.56
C ALA A 40 0.11 -5.95 -9.23
N VAL A 41 0.87 -6.68 -8.42
CA VAL A 41 1.94 -7.58 -8.88
C VAL A 41 1.49 -9.01 -8.63
N ALA A 42 1.26 -9.76 -9.71
CA ALA A 42 0.92 -11.17 -9.67
C ALA A 42 2.18 -12.00 -9.89
N THR A 43 2.59 -12.79 -8.90
CA THR A 43 3.76 -13.69 -8.95
C THR A 43 3.31 -15.13 -8.82
N VAL A 44 3.70 -16.01 -9.73
CA VAL A 44 3.44 -17.45 -9.60
C VAL A 44 4.37 -18.02 -8.54
N ILE A 45 3.82 -18.56 -7.46
CA ILE A 45 4.61 -19.04 -6.30
C ILE A 45 4.61 -20.56 -6.17
N GLU A 46 3.63 -21.21 -6.75
CA GLU A 46 3.48 -22.67 -6.74
C GLU A 46 2.63 -23.06 -7.95
N ALA A 47 3.01 -24.15 -8.61
CA ALA A 47 2.41 -24.62 -9.84
C ALA A 47 2.60 -26.14 -9.95
N ASP A 48 1.71 -26.79 -10.68
CA ASP A 48 1.89 -28.18 -11.07
C ASP A 48 3.00 -28.36 -12.14
N GLN A 49 3.29 -29.62 -12.49
CA GLN A 49 4.38 -29.96 -13.40
C GLN A 49 4.24 -29.33 -14.79
N THR A 50 3.02 -29.07 -15.26
CA THR A 50 2.76 -28.45 -16.57
C THR A 50 3.06 -26.94 -16.58
N ASN A 51 3.07 -26.31 -15.41
CA ASN A 51 3.24 -24.86 -15.25
C ASN A 51 4.48 -24.46 -14.41
N ILE A 52 5.33 -25.43 -14.02
CA ILE A 52 6.50 -25.22 -13.15
C ILE A 52 7.49 -24.17 -13.70
N GLN A 53 7.59 -24.05 -15.02
CA GLN A 53 8.41 -23.05 -15.73
C GLN A 53 7.95 -21.60 -15.54
N PHE A 54 6.79 -21.39 -14.91
CA PHE A 54 6.25 -20.06 -14.62
C PHE A 54 6.51 -19.63 -13.17
N ILE A 55 6.99 -20.51 -12.28
CA ILE A 55 7.31 -20.13 -10.89
C ILE A 55 8.32 -18.97 -10.88
N GLY A 56 8.04 -17.94 -10.07
CA GLY A 56 8.81 -16.69 -9.96
C GLY A 56 8.52 -15.65 -11.04
N LYS A 57 7.86 -16.02 -12.15
CA LYS A 57 7.48 -15.06 -13.20
C LYS A 57 6.33 -14.18 -12.75
N ARG A 58 6.33 -12.95 -13.25
CA ARG A 58 5.40 -11.90 -12.80
C ARG A 58 4.58 -11.27 -13.90
N LEU A 59 3.41 -10.78 -13.50
CA LEU A 59 2.58 -9.86 -14.27
C LEU A 59 2.27 -8.63 -13.42
N LEU A 60 2.61 -7.46 -13.94
CA LEU A 60 2.13 -6.17 -13.45
C LEU A 60 0.76 -5.89 -14.03
N ILE A 61 -0.13 -5.40 -13.18
CA ILE A 61 -1.53 -5.16 -13.49
C ILE A 61 -1.86 -3.73 -13.06
N THR A 62 -2.31 -2.91 -14.00
CA THR A 62 -2.91 -1.59 -13.72
C THR A 62 -4.31 -1.51 -14.31
N GLU A 63 -5.03 -0.43 -14.05
CA GLU A 63 -6.34 -0.17 -14.68
C GLU A 63 -6.25 -0.11 -16.21
N SER A 64 -5.16 0.43 -16.75
CA SER A 64 -4.99 0.64 -18.20
C SER A 64 -4.29 -0.50 -18.94
N GLN A 65 -3.41 -1.27 -18.28
CA GLN A 65 -2.54 -2.22 -18.98
C GLN A 65 -2.11 -3.42 -18.13
N LEU A 66 -1.61 -4.45 -18.83
CA LEU A 66 -0.90 -5.60 -18.28
C LEU A 66 0.52 -5.61 -18.86
N ALA A 67 1.53 -5.85 -18.03
CA ALA A 67 2.92 -5.92 -18.47
C ALA A 67 3.68 -6.96 -17.64
N GLY A 68 4.44 -7.84 -18.27
CA GLY A 68 5.18 -8.85 -17.50
C GLY A 68 5.58 -10.08 -18.30
N GLU A 69 6.34 -10.95 -17.65
CA GLU A 69 6.89 -12.19 -18.21
C GLU A 69 5.80 -13.22 -18.50
N LEU A 70 4.63 -13.05 -17.88
CA LEU A 70 3.47 -13.90 -18.04
C LEU A 70 2.54 -13.44 -19.17
N LEU A 71 2.79 -12.30 -19.83
CA LEU A 71 1.84 -11.71 -20.78
C LEU A 71 1.53 -12.63 -21.97
N GLU A 72 2.55 -13.29 -22.50
CA GLU A 72 2.43 -14.27 -23.60
C GLU A 72 2.14 -15.69 -23.11
N SER A 73 1.90 -15.87 -21.80
CA SER A 73 1.65 -17.20 -21.22
C SER A 73 0.16 -17.55 -21.25
N PRO A 74 -0.19 -18.85 -21.20
CA PRO A 74 -1.58 -19.30 -21.01
C PRO A 74 -2.25 -18.73 -19.75
N LEU A 75 -1.46 -18.29 -18.77
CA LEU A 75 -1.93 -17.72 -17.51
C LEU A 75 -2.47 -16.29 -17.66
N ALA A 76 -2.05 -15.55 -18.70
CA ALA A 76 -2.40 -14.14 -18.88
C ALA A 76 -3.92 -13.91 -18.90
N SER A 77 -4.64 -14.70 -19.69
CA SER A 77 -6.11 -14.60 -19.79
C SER A 77 -6.82 -14.92 -18.47
N ALA A 78 -6.28 -15.86 -17.68
CA ALA A 78 -6.82 -16.23 -16.39
C ALA A 78 -6.57 -15.13 -15.34
N ILE A 79 -5.38 -14.52 -15.34
CA ILE A 79 -5.05 -13.38 -14.48
C ILE A 79 -5.90 -12.15 -14.88
N GLN A 80 -6.09 -11.90 -16.17
CA GLN A 80 -6.90 -10.79 -16.67
C GLN A 80 -8.36 -10.87 -16.18
N ARG A 81 -8.95 -12.06 -16.11
CA ARG A 81 -10.30 -12.25 -15.54
C ARG A 81 -10.38 -11.86 -14.06
N HIS A 82 -9.28 -11.98 -13.32
CA HIS A 82 -9.19 -11.62 -11.90
C HIS A 82 -8.68 -10.19 -11.65
N LYS A 83 -8.31 -9.45 -12.71
CA LYS A 83 -7.69 -8.11 -12.62
C LYS A 83 -8.40 -7.17 -11.66
N GLN A 84 -9.72 -7.00 -11.78
CA GLN A 84 -10.44 -6.04 -10.94
C GLN A 84 -10.47 -6.46 -9.47
N SER A 85 -10.61 -7.76 -9.20
CA SER A 85 -10.58 -8.30 -7.85
C SER A 85 -9.19 -8.11 -7.21
N MET A 86 -8.14 -8.35 -7.99
CA MET A 86 -6.76 -8.11 -7.58
C MET A 86 -6.55 -6.62 -7.27
N LEU A 87 -6.86 -5.71 -8.20
CA LEU A 87 -6.69 -4.26 -8.01
C LEU A 87 -7.52 -3.64 -6.88
N ASN A 88 -8.60 -4.28 -6.43
CA ASN A 88 -9.44 -3.77 -5.35
C ASN A 88 -9.12 -4.39 -3.98
N GLN A 89 -8.15 -5.30 -3.92
CA GLN A 89 -7.80 -6.00 -2.72
C GLN A 89 -6.74 -5.22 -1.91
N LYS A 90 -6.86 -5.26 -0.58
CA LYS A 90 -5.82 -4.75 0.32
C LYS A 90 -4.70 -5.75 0.53
N GLY A 91 -3.47 -5.25 0.50
CA GLY A 91 -2.28 -5.99 0.88
C GLY A 91 -1.95 -7.13 -0.09
N ALA A 92 -1.42 -8.22 0.43
CA ALA A 92 -1.06 -9.39 -0.36
C ALA A 92 -1.97 -10.59 -0.03
N GLN A 93 -2.35 -11.36 -1.05
CA GLN A 93 -3.05 -12.63 -0.90
C GLN A 93 -2.54 -13.65 -1.91
N VAL A 94 -2.75 -14.92 -1.59
CA VAL A 94 -2.57 -16.00 -2.56
C VAL A 94 -3.92 -16.31 -3.18
N VAL A 95 -3.99 -16.22 -4.50
CA VAL A 95 -5.15 -16.58 -5.31
C VAL A 95 -4.83 -17.87 -6.05
N GLU A 96 -5.66 -18.89 -5.86
CA GLU A 96 -5.61 -20.12 -6.66
C GLU A 96 -6.34 -19.87 -7.98
N ILE A 97 -5.64 -20.08 -9.09
CA ILE A 97 -6.19 -19.91 -10.43
C ILE A 97 -6.23 -21.25 -11.14
N LYS A 98 -7.44 -21.66 -11.53
CA LYS A 98 -7.65 -22.79 -12.42
C LYS A 98 -7.46 -22.36 -13.87
N THR A 99 -6.55 -23.04 -14.54
CA THR A 99 -6.20 -22.83 -15.94
C THR A 99 -6.64 -24.05 -16.76
N ASN A 100 -6.55 -23.95 -18.08
CA ASN A 100 -6.81 -25.10 -18.95
C ASN A 100 -5.69 -26.16 -18.83
N THR A 101 -4.52 -25.79 -18.30
CA THR A 101 -3.34 -26.65 -18.18
C THR A 101 -3.11 -27.15 -16.75
N GLY A 102 -3.96 -26.76 -15.79
CA GLY A 102 -3.87 -27.18 -14.39
C GLY A 102 -4.04 -26.04 -13.37
N LEU A 103 -3.54 -26.22 -12.15
CA LEU A 103 -3.71 -25.28 -11.04
C LEU A 103 -2.42 -24.52 -10.76
N VAL A 104 -2.54 -23.21 -10.56
CA VAL A 104 -1.43 -22.34 -10.15
C VAL A 104 -1.84 -21.47 -8.97
N ASN A 105 -0.93 -21.31 -8.01
CA ASN A 105 -1.09 -20.38 -6.90
C ASN A 105 -0.30 -19.11 -7.19
N ILE A 106 -1.01 -17.98 -7.19
CA ILE A 106 -0.46 -16.67 -7.50
C ILE A 106 -0.49 -15.80 -6.26
N LEU A 107 0.67 -15.33 -5.83
CA LEU A 107 0.77 -14.24 -4.89
C LEU A 107 0.40 -12.94 -5.61
N CYS A 108 -0.72 -12.34 -5.24
CA CYS A 108 -1.15 -11.02 -5.70
C CYS A 108 -0.81 -9.99 -4.62
N GLU A 109 -0.04 -8.98 -5.00
CA GLU A 109 0.39 -7.90 -4.10
C GLU A 109 -0.05 -6.54 -4.64
N CYS A 110 -0.86 -5.83 -3.86
CA CYS A 110 -1.46 -4.59 -4.29
C CYS A 110 -0.81 -3.37 -3.62
N TYR A 111 -0.40 -2.43 -4.45
CA TYR A 111 0.23 -1.17 -4.11
C TYR A 111 -0.71 -0.05 -4.51
N HIS A 112 -1.21 0.67 -3.52
CA HIS A 112 -2.13 1.78 -3.70
C HIS A 112 -1.48 3.09 -3.25
N PRO A 113 -1.99 4.24 -3.71
CA PRO A 113 -1.48 5.54 -3.30
C PRO A 113 -1.36 5.67 -1.79
N VAL A 114 -0.32 6.36 -1.34
CA VAL A 114 -0.15 6.69 0.09
C VAL A 114 -1.35 7.49 0.58
N ALA A 115 -1.83 7.18 1.79
CA ALA A 115 -2.97 7.88 2.38
C ALA A 115 -2.64 9.36 2.56
N LYS A 116 -3.51 10.25 2.07
CA LYS A 116 -3.33 11.71 2.19
C LYS A 116 -4.25 12.25 3.26
N LEU A 117 -3.76 13.21 4.04
CA LEU A 117 -4.56 13.93 5.03
C LEU A 117 -4.51 15.43 4.72
N LEU A 118 -5.66 16.01 4.39
CA LEU A 118 -5.85 17.45 4.27
C LEU A 118 -6.51 17.97 5.55
N VAL A 119 -5.80 18.82 6.29
CA VAL A 119 -6.31 19.47 7.50
C VAL A 119 -6.64 20.92 7.18
N LEU A 120 -7.93 21.25 7.20
CA LEU A 120 -8.45 22.60 7.03
C LEU A 120 -8.61 23.24 8.42
N GLY A 121 -7.67 24.11 8.78
CA GLY A 121 -7.56 24.77 10.08
C GLY A 121 -6.29 24.35 10.81
N GLY A 122 -5.44 25.33 11.13
CA GLY A 122 -4.15 25.14 11.79
C GLY A 122 -4.17 25.29 13.32
N GLY A 123 -5.35 25.17 13.94
CA GLY A 123 -5.60 25.44 15.37
C GLY A 123 -4.90 24.47 16.35
N HIS A 124 -5.34 24.47 17.61
CA HIS A 124 -4.72 23.66 18.67
C HIS A 124 -4.91 22.15 18.49
N ILE A 125 -6.03 21.71 17.91
CA ILE A 125 -6.29 20.28 17.64
C ILE A 125 -5.44 19.78 16.46
N ALA A 126 -5.19 20.63 15.47
CA ALA A 126 -4.44 20.25 14.27
C ALA A 126 -2.99 19.84 14.59
N GLN A 127 -2.36 20.46 15.58
CA GLN A 127 -0.95 20.21 15.93
C GLN A 127 -0.69 18.77 16.41
N PRO A 128 -1.34 18.26 17.46
CA PRO A 128 -1.20 16.86 17.85
C PRO A 128 -1.72 15.90 16.77
N LEU A 129 -2.78 16.26 16.05
CA LEU A 129 -3.32 15.42 14.97
C LEU A 129 -2.31 15.21 13.85
N VAL A 130 -1.61 16.26 13.40
CA VAL A 130 -0.57 16.17 12.37
C VAL A 130 0.57 15.25 12.81
N ASN A 131 0.98 15.31 14.07
CA ASN A 131 2.02 14.43 14.61
C ASN A 131 1.58 12.97 14.63
N ILE A 132 0.37 12.69 15.13
CA ILE A 132 -0.19 11.33 15.15
C ILE A 132 -0.37 10.80 13.71
N ALA A 133 -0.91 11.62 12.81
CA ALA A 133 -1.09 11.26 11.41
C ALA A 133 0.25 10.94 10.71
N SER A 134 1.33 11.63 11.09
CA SER A 134 2.68 11.36 10.57
C SER A 134 3.19 9.99 11.02
N LEU A 135 2.98 9.63 12.29
CA LEU A 135 3.27 8.28 12.80
C LEU A 135 2.45 7.20 12.07
N LEU A 136 1.21 7.53 11.70
CA LEU A 136 0.33 6.68 10.89
C LEU A 136 0.66 6.71 9.38
N GLN A 137 1.75 7.38 8.99
CA GLN A 137 2.28 7.48 7.63
C GLN A 137 1.35 8.16 6.62
N TYR A 138 0.54 9.13 7.07
CA TYR A 138 -0.20 9.99 6.15
C TYR A 138 0.74 11.02 5.48
N GLU A 139 0.50 11.29 4.20
CA GLU A 139 1.03 12.47 3.53
C GLU A 139 0.16 13.68 3.86
N ILE A 140 0.66 14.57 4.71
CA ILE A 140 -0.17 15.61 5.35
C ILE A 140 -0.01 16.96 4.66
N THR A 141 -1.13 17.62 4.38
CA THR A 141 -1.22 19.03 4.02
C THR A 141 -2.05 19.78 5.05
N VAL A 142 -1.54 20.91 5.55
CA VAL A 142 -2.28 21.80 6.46
C VAL A 142 -2.57 23.11 5.75
N VAL A 143 -3.79 23.60 5.91
CA VAL A 143 -4.23 24.90 5.36
C VAL A 143 -4.79 25.75 6.50
N ASP A 144 -4.35 27.00 6.59
CA ASP A 144 -4.98 28.04 7.40
C ASP A 144 -4.69 29.39 6.74
N ASP A 145 -5.59 30.37 6.85
CA ASP A 145 -5.40 31.70 6.27
C ASP A 145 -4.61 32.65 7.19
N ARG A 146 -4.25 32.19 8.40
CA ARG A 146 -3.49 32.97 9.39
C ARG A 146 -2.02 32.53 9.39
N PRO A 147 -1.06 33.45 9.15
CA PRO A 147 0.37 33.13 9.19
C PRO A 147 0.86 32.49 10.48
N ALA A 148 0.31 32.89 11.64
CA ALA A 148 0.65 32.33 12.94
C ALA A 148 0.25 30.84 13.08
N PHE A 149 -0.74 30.39 12.30
CA PHE A 149 -1.24 29.02 12.33
C PHE A 149 -0.76 28.21 11.13
N ALA A 150 -0.52 28.80 9.96
CA ALA A 150 0.01 28.11 8.77
C ALA A 150 1.51 28.36 8.56
N ASN A 151 2.36 27.71 9.37
CA ASN A 151 3.81 27.74 9.17
C ASN A 151 4.50 26.41 9.47
N LYS A 152 5.70 26.24 8.91
CA LYS A 152 6.49 25.01 9.02
C LYS A 152 7.05 24.76 10.41
N GLN A 153 7.27 25.79 11.23
CA GLN A 153 7.72 25.62 12.61
C GLN A 153 6.64 24.93 13.45
N ARG A 154 5.37 25.29 13.25
CA ARG A 154 4.22 24.67 13.92
C ARG A 154 3.95 23.25 13.43
N PHE A 155 4.15 23.00 12.13
CA PHE A 155 3.81 21.74 11.45
C PHE A 155 5.02 21.14 10.71
N ALA A 156 6.08 20.82 11.44
CA ALA A 156 7.29 20.24 10.86
C ALA A 156 7.04 18.90 10.14
N ALA A 157 6.11 18.10 10.66
CA ALA A 157 5.76 16.80 10.10
C ALA A 157 4.84 16.87 8.86
N ALA A 158 4.24 18.03 8.56
CA ALA A 158 3.39 18.18 7.38
C ALA A 158 4.25 18.30 6.12
N ARG A 159 3.91 17.58 5.05
CA ARG A 159 4.59 17.71 3.75
C ARG A 159 4.45 19.13 3.22
N LEU A 160 3.23 19.66 3.27
CA LEU A 160 2.90 20.99 2.78
C LEU A 160 2.11 21.77 3.84
N VAL A 161 2.42 23.06 3.99
CA VAL A 161 1.67 23.99 4.83
C VAL A 161 1.34 25.20 3.98
N ILE A 162 0.05 25.46 3.79
CA ILE A 162 -0.47 26.51 2.91
C ILE A 162 -1.05 27.62 3.78
N CYS A 163 -0.46 28.82 3.66
CA CYS A 163 -0.99 30.03 4.28
C CYS A 163 -1.83 30.81 3.24
N ASP A 164 -3.08 30.41 3.06
CA ASP A 164 -4.02 31.01 2.10
C ASP A 164 -5.46 30.77 2.57
N SER A 165 -6.41 31.47 1.96
CA SER A 165 -7.84 31.20 2.08
C SER A 165 -8.16 29.75 1.74
N PHE A 166 -9.11 29.15 2.47
CA PHE A 166 -9.54 27.77 2.24
C PHE A 166 -10.05 27.54 0.81
N GLN A 167 -10.76 28.51 0.22
CA GLN A 167 -11.25 28.42 -1.16
C GLN A 167 -10.10 28.39 -2.18
N SER A 168 -9.09 29.26 -2.02
CA SER A 168 -7.93 29.27 -2.90
C SER A 168 -7.16 27.95 -2.81
N ALA A 169 -6.88 27.50 -1.58
CA ALA A 169 -6.19 26.24 -1.34
C ALA A 169 -6.93 25.03 -1.93
N LEU A 170 -8.25 24.95 -1.75
CA LEU A 170 -9.07 23.85 -2.29
C LEU A 170 -9.17 23.86 -3.82
N ARG A 171 -9.04 25.01 -4.49
CA ARG A 171 -8.96 25.07 -5.96
C ARG A 171 -7.62 24.57 -6.51
N GLN A 172 -6.56 24.74 -5.76
CA GLN A 172 -5.21 24.36 -6.17
C GLN A 172 -4.86 22.92 -5.80
N HIS A 173 -5.55 22.34 -4.80
CA HIS A 173 -5.23 21.02 -4.27
C HIS A 173 -6.16 19.93 -4.81
N LYS A 174 -5.58 18.86 -5.35
CA LYS A 174 -6.33 17.72 -5.89
C LYS A 174 -6.82 16.81 -4.76
N ILE A 175 -8.10 16.91 -4.40
CA ILE A 175 -8.78 15.96 -3.51
C ILE A 175 -9.22 14.74 -4.35
N ASP A 176 -8.70 13.58 -4.01
CA ASP A 176 -9.00 12.31 -4.67
C ASP A 176 -9.50 11.23 -3.70
N LYS A 177 -9.77 10.03 -4.24
CA LYS A 177 -10.27 8.86 -3.48
C LYS A 177 -9.29 8.34 -2.42
N GLY A 178 -8.05 8.82 -2.38
CA GLY A 178 -7.07 8.52 -1.33
C GLY A 178 -6.91 9.63 -0.29
N THR A 179 -7.68 10.72 -0.42
CA THR A 179 -7.57 11.91 0.43
C THR A 179 -8.61 11.90 1.54
N SER A 180 -8.15 11.91 2.79
CA SER A 180 -8.98 12.17 3.97
C SER A 180 -8.96 13.66 4.29
N VAL A 181 -10.13 14.24 4.58
CA VAL A 181 -10.26 15.66 4.90
C VAL A 181 -10.75 15.83 6.33
N VAL A 182 -10.04 16.65 7.11
CA VAL A 182 -10.39 17.03 8.48
C VAL A 182 -10.63 18.53 8.52
N ILE A 183 -11.83 18.93 8.91
CA ILE A 183 -12.28 20.32 8.99
C ILE A 183 -12.33 20.73 10.46
N VAL A 184 -11.35 21.53 10.87
CA VAL A 184 -11.10 22.01 12.24
C VAL A 184 -10.74 23.50 12.22
N THR A 185 -11.55 24.30 11.52
CA THR A 185 -11.24 25.71 11.29
C THR A 185 -11.48 26.57 12.54
N ARG A 186 -11.21 27.88 12.44
CA ARG A 186 -11.37 28.85 13.54
C ARG A 186 -12.81 29.27 13.83
N GLY A 187 -13.82 28.79 13.08
CA GLY A 187 -15.20 29.23 13.29
C GLY A 187 -16.22 28.58 12.36
N HIS A 188 -17.48 28.58 12.80
CA HIS A 188 -18.55 27.76 12.21
C HIS A 188 -18.85 28.09 10.75
N LYS A 189 -18.71 29.38 10.38
CA LYS A 189 -18.90 29.83 9.00
C LYS A 189 -17.86 29.21 8.06
N HIS A 190 -16.59 29.20 8.48
CA HIS A 190 -15.51 28.64 7.70
C HIS A 190 -15.56 27.11 7.63
N ASP A 191 -16.02 26.44 8.70
CA ASP A 191 -16.24 24.99 8.69
C ASP A 191 -17.25 24.60 7.60
N LEU A 192 -18.36 25.33 7.51
CA LEU A 192 -19.41 25.08 6.53
C LEU A 192 -18.96 25.41 5.10
N GLU A 193 -18.26 26.53 4.89
CA GLU A 193 -17.67 26.88 3.59
C GLU A 193 -16.69 25.81 3.09
N CYS A 194 -15.84 25.29 3.99
CA CYS A 194 -14.92 24.21 3.68
C CYS A 194 -15.68 22.91 3.34
N LEU A 195 -16.70 22.57 4.14
CA LEU A 195 -17.47 21.36 3.93
C LEU A 195 -18.17 21.37 2.57
N GLU A 196 -18.85 22.45 2.23
CA GLU A 196 -19.54 22.59 0.94
C GLU A 196 -18.58 22.49 -0.25
N ALA A 197 -17.41 23.10 -0.14
CA ALA A 197 -16.38 22.99 -1.18
C ALA A 197 -15.84 21.56 -1.30
N VAL A 198 -15.61 20.87 -0.19
CA VAL A 198 -15.10 19.49 -0.16
C VAL A 198 -16.13 18.49 -0.69
N LEU A 199 -17.42 18.72 -0.47
CA LEU A 199 -18.52 17.87 -0.96
C LEU A 199 -18.64 17.81 -2.49
N GLN A 200 -17.96 18.69 -3.23
CA GLN A 200 -17.88 18.63 -4.69
C GLN A 200 -16.89 17.57 -5.20
N PHE A 201 -16.08 17.00 -4.30
CA PHE A 201 -15.08 15.98 -4.60
C PHE A 201 -15.50 14.60 -4.07
N GLU A 202 -14.67 13.59 -4.35
CA GLU A 202 -14.84 12.24 -3.80
C GLU A 202 -13.71 11.83 -2.85
N PRO A 203 -13.55 12.50 -1.69
CA PRO A 203 -12.54 12.12 -0.71
C PRO A 203 -12.82 10.71 -0.13
N ALA A 204 -11.76 10.10 0.40
CA ALA A 204 -11.84 8.85 1.15
C ALA A 204 -12.68 8.99 2.43
N TYR A 205 -12.56 10.15 3.08
CA TYR A 205 -13.15 10.45 4.38
C TYR A 205 -13.36 11.96 4.51
N ILE A 206 -14.46 12.37 5.13
CA ILE A 206 -14.72 13.76 5.53
C ILE A 206 -15.11 13.77 7.00
N GLY A 207 -14.35 14.50 7.81
CA GLY A 207 -14.66 14.74 9.20
C GLY A 207 -14.75 16.24 9.48
N MET A 208 -15.76 16.66 10.23
CA MET A 208 -15.92 18.06 10.63
C MET A 208 -16.14 18.16 12.14
N ILE A 209 -15.40 19.06 12.77
CA ILE A 209 -15.59 19.35 14.18
C ILE A 209 -16.92 20.07 14.44
N GLY A 210 -17.60 19.70 15.52
CA GLY A 210 -18.83 20.37 15.89
C GLY A 210 -19.49 19.77 17.13
N SER A 211 -20.15 20.63 17.92
CA SER A 211 -21.01 20.17 19.01
C SER A 211 -22.29 19.53 18.45
N LYS A 212 -22.98 18.70 19.26
CA LYS A 212 -24.25 18.05 18.86
C LYS A 212 -25.27 19.04 18.25
N ARG A 213 -25.40 20.22 18.86
CA ARG A 213 -26.26 21.30 18.36
C ARG A 213 -25.83 21.79 16.96
N ARG A 214 -24.52 22.01 16.77
CA ARG A 214 -23.97 22.51 15.49
C ARG A 214 -24.13 21.47 14.38
N VAL A 215 -23.89 20.20 14.69
CA VAL A 215 -24.08 19.09 13.77
C VAL A 215 -25.51 19.07 13.23
N LYS A 216 -26.50 19.20 14.10
CA LYS A 216 -27.91 19.26 13.68
C LYS A 216 -28.17 20.40 12.69
N MET A 217 -27.69 21.61 13.01
CA MET A 217 -27.85 22.78 12.14
C MET A 217 -27.17 22.59 10.78
N VAL A 218 -25.95 22.03 10.74
CA VAL A 218 -25.25 21.79 9.49
C VAL A 218 -25.96 20.74 8.64
N LYS A 219 -26.48 19.66 9.24
CA LYS A 219 -27.27 18.66 8.52
C LYS A 219 -28.54 19.26 7.91
N GLU A 220 -29.29 20.05 8.68
CA GLU A 220 -30.49 20.75 8.21
C GLU A 220 -30.16 21.70 7.05
N HIS A 221 -29.06 22.45 7.14
CA HIS A 221 -28.60 23.35 6.09
C HIS A 221 -28.24 22.61 4.79
N LEU A 222 -27.49 21.51 4.89
CA LEU A 222 -27.12 20.70 3.71
C LEU A 222 -28.35 20.08 3.04
N ILE A 223 -29.29 19.54 3.82
CA ILE A 223 -30.56 19.02 3.29
C ILE A 223 -31.36 20.14 2.61
N GLY A 224 -31.42 21.33 3.23
CA GLY A 224 -32.09 22.50 2.65
C GLY A 224 -31.46 22.99 1.34
N LYS A 225 -30.17 22.71 1.11
CA LYS A 225 -29.47 22.96 -0.17
C LYS A 225 -29.66 21.85 -1.21
N GLY A 226 -30.36 20.77 -0.87
CA GLY A 226 -30.66 19.66 -1.79
C GLY A 226 -29.63 18.53 -1.81
N TYR A 227 -28.69 18.48 -0.86
CA TYR A 227 -27.82 17.32 -0.71
C TYR A 227 -28.62 16.10 -0.25
N SER A 228 -28.34 14.93 -0.83
CA SER A 228 -29.04 13.70 -0.45
C SER A 228 -28.65 13.24 0.97
N PRO A 229 -29.54 12.53 1.69
CA PRO A 229 -29.23 11.97 3.01
C PRO A 229 -27.97 11.10 3.00
N GLU A 230 -27.70 10.38 1.91
CA GLU A 230 -26.53 9.52 1.76
C GLU A 230 -25.23 10.33 1.77
N VAL A 231 -25.20 11.46 1.07
CA VAL A 231 -24.03 12.37 1.05
C VAL A 231 -23.82 12.99 2.43
N VAL A 232 -24.90 13.45 3.07
CA VAL A 232 -24.83 14.07 4.41
C VAL A 232 -24.34 13.06 5.46
N ASN A 233 -24.77 11.79 5.35
CA ASN A 233 -24.37 10.72 6.28
C ASN A 233 -22.92 10.24 6.08
N GLN A 234 -22.28 10.54 4.95
CA GLN A 234 -20.86 10.26 4.74
C GLN A 234 -19.94 11.22 5.50
N VAL A 235 -20.47 12.36 5.98
CA VAL A 235 -19.70 13.33 6.74
C VAL A 235 -19.72 12.97 8.22
N HIS A 236 -18.55 12.71 8.80
CA HIS A 236 -18.37 12.41 10.22
C HIS A 236 -18.42 13.70 11.05
N MET A 237 -19.59 13.96 11.62
CA MET A 237 -19.86 15.12 12.45
C MET A 237 -20.76 14.73 13.65
N PRO A 238 -20.29 14.83 14.91
CA PRO A 238 -18.96 15.28 15.32
C PRO A 238 -17.86 14.31 14.82
N ILE A 239 -16.71 14.87 14.49
CA ILE A 239 -15.52 14.10 14.13
C ILE A 239 -14.95 13.35 15.34
N GLY A 240 -14.38 12.16 15.10
CA GLY A 240 -13.69 11.35 16.10
C GLY A 240 -14.56 10.22 16.69
N ILE A 241 -13.91 9.18 17.21
CA ILE A 241 -14.57 8.11 17.97
C ILE A 241 -14.91 8.62 19.37
N ALA A 242 -16.10 8.28 19.88
CA ALA A 242 -16.55 8.67 21.21
C ALA A 242 -15.74 7.95 22.30
N ILE A 243 -14.66 8.59 22.75
CA ILE A 243 -13.76 8.10 23.82
C ILE A 243 -13.76 8.99 25.07
N GLY A 244 -14.63 10.01 25.11
CA GLY A 244 -14.67 10.98 26.22
C GLY A 244 -13.54 12.02 26.19
N ALA A 245 -13.01 12.34 25.00
CA ALA A 245 -11.91 13.29 24.84
C ALA A 245 -12.27 14.72 25.26
N GLU A 246 -11.38 15.36 26.02
CA GLU A 246 -11.52 16.74 26.51
C GLU A 246 -10.38 17.65 26.03
N THR A 247 -9.16 17.14 26.01
CA THR A 247 -7.96 17.90 25.60
C THR A 247 -7.75 17.88 24.09
N PRO A 248 -7.05 18.86 23.49
CA PRO A 248 -6.69 18.83 22.06
C PRO A 248 -5.97 17.55 21.63
N GLU A 249 -5.12 17.00 22.50
CA GLU A 249 -4.37 15.76 22.30
C GLU A 249 -5.30 14.55 22.26
N GLU A 250 -6.22 14.43 23.22
CA GLU A 250 -7.22 13.35 23.24
C GLU A 250 -8.17 13.43 22.04
N ILE A 251 -8.60 14.64 21.67
CA ILE A 251 -9.42 14.86 20.48
C ILE A 251 -8.66 14.43 19.23
N ALA A 252 -7.36 14.74 19.13
CA ALA A 252 -6.53 14.30 18.02
C ALA A 252 -6.40 12.76 17.97
N VAL A 253 -6.25 12.08 19.11
CA VAL A 253 -6.28 10.61 19.19
C VAL A 253 -7.62 10.06 18.72
N SER A 254 -8.73 10.65 19.17
CA SER A 254 -10.09 10.29 18.76
C SER A 254 -10.30 10.40 17.24
N ILE A 255 -9.83 11.50 16.64
CA ILE A 255 -9.89 11.74 15.19
C ILE A 255 -8.98 10.74 14.45
N ALA A 256 -7.74 10.55 14.90
CA ALA A 256 -6.81 9.63 14.29
C ALA A 256 -7.31 8.17 14.32
N ALA A 257 -7.92 7.75 15.42
CA ALA A 257 -8.57 6.44 15.52
C ALA A 257 -9.72 6.29 14.52
N GLN A 258 -10.53 7.34 14.34
CA GLN A 258 -11.60 7.36 13.33
C GLN A 258 -11.03 7.29 11.90
N LEU A 259 -9.95 8.03 11.60
CA LEU A 259 -9.26 7.98 10.30
C LEU A 259 -8.75 6.57 9.98
N VAL A 260 -8.15 5.88 10.97
CA VAL A 260 -7.68 4.50 10.81
C VAL A 260 -8.86 3.55 10.58
N ALA A 261 -9.94 3.69 11.35
CA ALA A 261 -11.14 2.88 11.20
C ALA A 261 -11.78 3.07 9.81
N ALA A 262 -11.90 4.31 9.32
CA ALA A 262 -12.42 4.61 8.00
C ALA A 262 -11.50 4.08 6.88
N LYS A 263 -10.18 4.32 6.98
CA LYS A 263 -9.17 3.75 6.07
C LYS A 263 -9.29 2.23 5.98
N ASN A 264 -9.56 1.58 7.10
CA ASN A 264 -9.67 0.12 7.19
C ASN A 264 -11.07 -0.42 6.81
N GLY A 265 -12.05 0.44 6.56
CA GLY A 265 -13.42 0.03 6.19
C GLY A 265 -14.26 -0.46 7.38
N VAL A 266 -13.86 -0.12 8.61
CA VAL A 266 -14.56 -0.50 9.85
C VAL A 266 -15.78 0.39 10.10
N ILE A 267 -15.69 1.66 9.72
CA ILE A 267 -16.76 2.65 9.86
C ILE A 267 -16.95 3.37 8.53
N GLY A 268 -18.13 3.98 8.36
CA GLY A 268 -18.52 4.71 7.15
C GLY A 268 -17.40 5.57 6.55
N GLY A 269 -17.33 5.61 5.23
CA GLY A 269 -16.19 6.14 4.48
C GLY A 269 -15.94 5.24 3.27
N LYS A 270 -15.40 5.79 2.18
CA LYS A 270 -14.96 4.94 1.07
C LYS A 270 -13.70 4.20 1.52
N ILE A 271 -13.58 2.91 1.20
CA ILE A 271 -12.36 2.16 1.48
C ILE A 271 -11.20 2.89 0.79
N ALA A 272 -10.35 3.54 1.59
CA ALA A 272 -9.11 4.09 1.10
C ALA A 272 -8.15 2.92 0.86
N LEU A 273 -8.20 2.37 -0.36
CA LEU A 273 -7.15 1.50 -0.86
C LEU A 273 -5.88 2.35 -0.85
N THR A 274 -5.05 2.13 0.17
CA THR A 274 -3.82 2.87 0.43
C THR A 274 -2.76 1.90 0.88
N SER A 275 -1.53 2.11 0.42
CA SER A 275 -0.37 1.33 0.86
C SER A 275 0.52 2.17 1.75
N SER A 276 1.23 1.49 2.65
CA SER A 276 2.20 2.15 3.52
C SER A 276 3.38 2.66 2.69
N ARG A 277 4.05 3.69 3.17
CA ARG A 277 5.27 4.20 2.52
C ARG A 277 6.36 3.13 2.46
N GLN A 278 6.45 2.31 3.51
CA GLN A 278 7.40 1.19 3.58
C GLN A 278 7.16 0.13 2.50
N GLN A 279 5.91 -0.12 2.10
CA GLN A 279 5.60 -1.05 1.01
C GLN A 279 6.11 -0.50 -0.33
N TRP A 280 5.93 0.80 -0.58
CA TRP A 280 6.45 1.46 -1.77
C TRP A 280 7.99 1.47 -1.80
N GLU A 281 8.63 1.80 -0.68
CA GLU A 281 10.09 1.79 -0.56
C GLU A 281 10.67 0.39 -0.82
N MET A 282 10.03 -0.67 -0.30
CA MET A 282 10.44 -2.06 -0.59
C MET A 282 10.33 -2.38 -2.09
N LEU A 283 9.24 -1.97 -2.74
CA LEU A 283 9.06 -2.16 -4.18
C LEU A 283 10.15 -1.42 -4.97
N GLU A 284 10.45 -0.18 -4.61
CA GLU A 284 11.53 0.61 -5.22
C GLU A 284 12.89 -0.08 -5.08
N GLN A 285 13.21 -0.65 -3.91
CA GLN A 285 14.45 -1.40 -3.71
C GLN A 285 14.53 -2.67 -4.58
N ILE A 286 13.42 -3.42 -4.69
CA ILE A 286 13.32 -4.59 -5.57
C ILE A 286 13.59 -4.20 -7.03
N LEU A 287 13.02 -3.08 -7.49
CA LEU A 287 13.22 -2.60 -8.86
C LEU A 287 14.64 -2.15 -9.10
N LYS A 288 15.20 -1.37 -8.17
CA LYS A 288 16.57 -0.90 -8.25
C LYS A 288 17.54 -2.08 -8.33
N ALA A 289 17.35 -3.11 -7.50
CA ALA A 289 18.17 -4.31 -7.55
C ALA A 289 18.08 -5.03 -8.90
N LYS A 290 16.86 -5.17 -9.46
CA LYS A 290 16.66 -5.77 -10.79
C LYS A 290 17.26 -4.95 -11.92
N GLU A 291 17.14 -3.62 -11.87
CA GLU A 291 17.70 -2.71 -12.88
C GLU A 291 19.24 -2.75 -12.87
N GLN A 292 19.84 -2.72 -11.68
CA GLN A 292 21.29 -2.70 -11.48
C GLN A 292 21.94 -4.08 -11.51
N LEU A 293 21.17 -5.14 -11.76
CA LEU A 293 21.64 -6.52 -11.72
C LEU A 293 22.32 -6.88 -10.39
N LEU A 294 21.84 -6.31 -9.28
CA LEU A 294 22.38 -6.64 -7.97
C LEU A 294 21.92 -8.04 -7.56
N PRO A 295 22.85 -8.93 -7.16
CA PRO A 295 22.48 -10.24 -6.66
C PRO A 295 21.78 -10.05 -5.32
N VAL A 296 20.45 -10.22 -5.32
CA VAL A 296 19.63 -10.15 -4.12
C VAL A 296 18.62 -11.29 -4.11
N VAL A 297 18.30 -11.77 -2.91
CA VAL A 297 17.24 -12.77 -2.69
C VAL A 297 16.07 -12.08 -1.99
N LEU A 298 14.87 -12.24 -2.54
CA LEU A 298 13.62 -11.76 -1.96
C LEU A 298 12.92 -12.91 -1.24
N ALA A 299 12.66 -12.73 0.06
CA ALA A 299 11.77 -13.57 0.83
C ALA A 299 10.43 -12.85 1.05
N THR A 300 9.33 -13.51 0.69
CA THR A 300 7.97 -12.99 0.92
C THR A 300 7.12 -14.02 1.65
N ILE A 301 6.49 -13.64 2.77
CA ILE A 301 5.47 -14.50 3.41
C ILE A 301 4.28 -14.62 2.47
N VAL A 302 3.95 -15.83 2.05
CA VAL A 302 2.79 -16.09 1.16
C VAL A 302 1.60 -16.68 1.92
N ARG A 303 1.84 -17.47 2.97
CA ARG A 303 0.77 -18.03 3.81
C ARG A 303 1.16 -17.99 5.28
N THR A 304 0.18 -17.80 6.15
CA THR A 304 0.38 -17.88 7.61
C THR A 304 -0.74 -18.68 8.25
N LYS A 305 -0.42 -19.46 9.27
CA LYS A 305 -1.38 -20.17 10.12
C LYS A 305 -1.01 -19.95 11.59
N GLY A 306 -2.00 -19.69 12.44
CA GLY A 306 -1.77 -19.41 13.86
C GLY A 306 -1.14 -18.04 14.12
N SER A 307 -0.44 -17.93 15.25
CA SER A 307 0.15 -16.67 15.74
C SER A 307 1.51 -16.43 15.10
N THR A 308 1.50 -15.71 13.97
CA THR A 308 2.73 -15.29 13.26
C THR A 308 3.02 -13.80 13.51
N PRO A 309 4.31 -13.41 13.64
CA PRO A 309 4.72 -12.04 13.93
C PRO A 309 4.39 -11.05 12.80
N ARG A 310 4.36 -11.55 11.55
CA ARG A 310 3.91 -10.83 10.37
C ARG A 310 2.90 -11.66 9.56
N LYS A 311 2.18 -10.97 8.68
CA LYS A 311 1.16 -11.55 7.80
C LYS A 311 1.67 -11.67 6.37
N THR A 312 0.89 -12.36 5.52
CA THR A 312 1.13 -12.46 4.09
C THR A 312 1.46 -11.09 3.47
N GLY A 313 2.49 -11.06 2.61
CA GLY A 313 3.01 -9.85 1.97
C GLY A 313 4.18 -9.19 2.71
N ALA A 314 4.52 -9.63 3.92
CA ALA A 314 5.76 -9.17 4.56
C ALA A 314 6.98 -9.64 3.76
N LYS A 315 7.95 -8.74 3.60
CA LYS A 315 9.11 -8.92 2.72
C LYS A 315 10.41 -8.66 3.45
N MET A 316 11.42 -9.43 3.06
CA MET A 316 12.81 -9.23 3.43
C MET A 316 13.67 -9.45 2.20
N LEU A 317 14.50 -8.46 1.86
CA LEU A 317 15.60 -8.63 0.92
C LEU A 317 16.83 -9.08 1.68
N VAL A 318 17.53 -10.09 1.16
CA VAL A 318 18.80 -10.60 1.68
C VAL A 318 19.87 -10.30 0.65
N LEU A 319 20.93 -9.62 1.09
CA LEU A 319 22.12 -9.30 0.30
C LEU A 319 23.17 -10.43 0.41
N PRO A 320 24.19 -10.49 -0.48
CA PRO A 320 25.19 -11.56 -0.47
C PRO A 320 26.04 -11.63 0.80
N ASP A 321 26.21 -10.49 1.49
CA ASP A 321 26.91 -10.41 2.78
C ASP A 321 26.03 -10.82 3.97
N GLY A 322 24.77 -11.19 3.72
CA GLY A 322 23.78 -11.54 4.74
C GLY A 322 23.05 -10.33 5.34
N THR A 323 23.34 -9.11 4.90
CA THR A 323 22.59 -7.92 5.31
C THR A 323 21.13 -8.03 4.85
N CYS A 324 20.19 -7.69 5.74
CA CYS A 324 18.76 -7.72 5.45
C CYS A 324 18.17 -6.31 5.33
N ILE A 325 17.30 -6.10 4.34
CA ILE A 325 16.44 -4.92 4.22
C ILE A 325 14.99 -5.37 4.37
N GLY A 326 14.25 -4.75 5.30
CA GLY A 326 12.92 -5.23 5.69
C GLY A 326 12.98 -6.40 6.67
N THR A 327 11.81 -6.96 7.00
CA THR A 327 11.68 -8.04 7.99
C THR A 327 10.43 -8.85 7.71
N ILE A 328 10.52 -10.17 7.93
CA ILE A 328 9.37 -11.08 7.93
C ILE A 328 8.89 -11.42 9.34
N GLY A 329 9.45 -10.76 10.36
CA GLY A 329 8.99 -10.88 11.75
C GLY A 329 10.08 -11.00 12.80
N GLY A 330 11.36 -11.07 12.41
CA GLY A 330 12.49 -11.24 13.32
C GLY A 330 12.58 -12.65 13.92
N GLY A 331 13.52 -12.82 14.86
CA GLY A 331 13.71 -14.06 15.61
C GLY A 331 14.24 -15.25 14.80
N CYS A 332 14.02 -16.47 15.33
CA CYS A 332 14.54 -17.71 14.78
C CYS A 332 14.03 -18.00 13.35
N GLY A 333 12.74 -17.76 13.09
CA GLY A 333 12.15 -17.97 11.77
C GLY A 333 12.74 -17.06 10.68
N GLU A 334 13.08 -15.81 11.01
CA GLU A 334 13.77 -14.92 10.08
C GLU A 334 15.22 -15.36 9.84
N ALA A 335 15.93 -15.80 10.88
CA ALA A 335 17.29 -16.32 10.77
C ALA A 335 17.35 -17.60 9.91
N GLU A 336 16.36 -18.48 10.03
CA GLU A 336 16.20 -19.66 9.17
C GLU A 336 16.03 -19.26 7.69
N VAL A 337 15.07 -18.37 7.40
CA VAL A 337 14.84 -17.88 6.03
C VAL A 337 16.07 -17.18 5.47
N ARG A 338 16.81 -16.43 6.30
CA ARG A 338 18.08 -15.79 5.89
C ARG A 338 19.13 -16.82 5.47
N ARG A 339 19.27 -17.94 6.19
CA ARG A 339 20.17 -19.04 5.79
C ARG A 339 19.74 -19.66 4.47
N GLU A 340 18.45 -19.94 4.33
CA GLU A 340 17.87 -20.50 3.10
C GLU A 340 18.05 -19.59 1.89
N ALA A 341 18.00 -18.26 2.11
CA ALA A 341 18.28 -17.24 1.11
C ALA A 341 19.76 -17.19 0.72
N LEU A 342 20.67 -17.28 1.70
CA LEU A 342 22.11 -17.30 1.43
C LEU A 342 22.52 -18.50 0.56
N MET A 343 21.96 -19.69 0.82
CA MET A 343 22.18 -20.88 -0.02
C MET A 343 21.59 -20.73 -1.44
N LEU A 344 20.62 -19.83 -1.62
CA LEU A 344 20.02 -19.57 -2.94
C LEU A 344 20.91 -18.69 -3.81
N PHE A 345 21.96 -18.04 -3.29
CA PHE A 345 22.94 -17.34 -4.13
C PHE A 345 23.80 -18.29 -4.97
N ASP A 346 24.07 -19.49 -4.44
CA ASP A 346 24.86 -20.52 -5.14
C ASP A 346 24.03 -21.33 -6.13
N SER A 347 22.70 -21.18 -6.09
CA SER A 347 21.75 -21.82 -7.00
C SER A 347 20.95 -20.77 -7.79
N HIS A 348 20.19 -21.23 -8.79
CA HIS A 348 19.27 -20.38 -9.53
C HIS A 348 17.84 -20.80 -9.21
N GLY A 349 16.92 -19.83 -9.19
CA GLY A 349 15.49 -20.10 -9.12
C GLY A 349 14.82 -19.59 -7.84
N ALA A 350 13.74 -20.26 -7.47
CA ALA A 350 12.89 -19.93 -6.35
C ALA A 350 12.40 -21.20 -5.65
N LYS A 351 12.07 -21.08 -4.37
CA LYS A 351 11.48 -22.16 -3.58
C LYS A 351 10.43 -21.64 -2.62
N LEU A 352 9.48 -22.51 -2.30
CA LEU A 352 8.56 -22.29 -1.19
C LEU A 352 9.12 -23.00 0.05
N HIS A 353 9.45 -22.22 1.08
CA HIS A 353 10.03 -22.71 2.32
C HIS A 353 9.02 -22.62 3.47
N ARG A 354 8.88 -23.67 4.25
CA ARG A 354 7.94 -23.72 5.37
C ARG A 354 8.68 -23.53 6.69
N VAL A 355 8.33 -22.47 7.41
CA VAL A 355 8.87 -22.17 8.74
C VAL A 355 7.86 -22.58 9.80
N MET A 356 8.28 -23.45 10.70
CA MET A 356 7.53 -23.87 11.88
C MET A 356 8.09 -23.16 13.10
N MET A 357 7.28 -22.35 13.77
CA MET A 357 7.68 -21.72 15.04
C MET A 357 7.05 -22.55 16.16
N ASP A 358 7.82 -23.50 16.69
CA ASP A 358 7.38 -24.36 17.78
C ASP A 358 7.41 -23.61 19.12
N ALA A 359 6.29 -23.64 19.84
CA ALA A 359 6.14 -23.05 21.16
C ALA A 359 7.10 -23.68 22.20
N ALA A 360 7.53 -24.93 22.00
CA ALA A 360 8.42 -25.62 22.95
C ALA A 360 9.89 -25.17 22.83
N THR A 361 10.33 -24.73 21.65
CA THR A 361 11.69 -24.19 21.42
C THR A 361 11.74 -22.67 21.68
N ALA A 362 10.61 -21.99 21.52
CA ALA A 362 10.43 -20.55 21.76
C ALA A 362 10.53 -20.10 23.23
N ALA A 363 10.36 -21.04 24.18
CA ALA A 363 10.41 -20.75 25.61
C ALA A 363 11.83 -20.41 26.10
N ASP A 364 12.87 -20.99 25.50
CA ASP A 364 14.27 -20.76 25.89
C ASP A 364 14.84 -19.45 25.33
N GLU A 365 14.24 -18.88 24.28
CA GLU A 365 14.65 -17.61 23.64
C GLU A 365 13.69 -16.42 23.91
N GLY A 366 12.63 -16.62 24.71
CA GLY A 366 11.74 -15.55 25.18
C GLY A 366 10.77 -14.96 24.14
N MET A 367 10.55 -15.61 23.00
CA MET A 367 9.68 -15.10 21.92
C MET A 367 8.59 -16.11 21.53
N VAL A 368 7.37 -15.94 22.09
CA VAL A 368 6.27 -16.90 21.92
C VAL A 368 5.45 -16.61 20.64
N CYS A 369 5.85 -17.16 19.51
CA CYS A 369 5.00 -17.27 18.32
C CYS A 369 4.77 -18.75 17.98
N GLY A 370 3.62 -19.32 18.33
CA GLY A 370 3.28 -20.74 18.04
C GLY A 370 2.65 -20.93 16.66
N GLY A 371 3.16 -20.24 15.64
CA GLY A 371 2.57 -20.18 14.30
C GLY A 371 3.39 -20.91 13.24
N GLN A 372 2.83 -20.96 12.03
CA GLN A 372 3.52 -21.44 10.83
C GLN A 372 3.41 -20.38 9.74
N MET A 373 4.48 -20.22 8.96
CA MET A 373 4.45 -19.41 7.74
C MET A 373 5.10 -20.14 6.57
N ASP A 374 4.50 -20.02 5.39
CA ASP A 374 5.13 -20.42 4.13
C ASP A 374 5.72 -19.15 3.50
N VAL A 375 7.00 -19.22 3.14
CA VAL A 375 7.81 -18.11 2.64
C VAL A 375 8.31 -18.45 1.25
N PHE A 376 7.93 -17.65 0.26
CA PHE A 376 8.48 -17.75 -1.09
C PHE A 376 9.82 -17.03 -1.14
N ILE A 377 10.89 -17.77 -1.40
CA ILE A 377 12.27 -17.30 -1.44
C ILE A 377 12.75 -17.40 -2.88
N GLU A 378 13.11 -16.27 -3.47
CA GLU A 378 13.51 -16.21 -4.88
C GLU A 378 14.72 -15.30 -5.10
N ARG A 379 15.61 -15.73 -5.98
CA ARG A 379 16.71 -14.89 -6.46
C ARG A 379 16.18 -13.95 -7.55
N LEU A 380 16.42 -12.64 -7.41
CA LEU A 380 15.85 -11.64 -8.33
C LEU A 380 16.65 -11.40 -9.61
N VAL A 381 17.97 -11.70 -9.59
CA VAL A 381 18.91 -11.43 -10.68
C VAL A 381 19.80 -12.63 -10.95
#